data_AF-A0A350P3F3-F1
#
_entry.id   AF-A0A350P3F3-F1
#
_cell.length_a   1.000
_cell.length_b   1.000
_cell.length_c   1.000
_cell.angle_alpha   90.00
_cell.angle_beta   90.00
_cell.angle_gamma   90.00
#
_symmetry.space_group_name_H-M   'P 1'
#
loop_
_entity.id
_entity.type
_entity.pdbx_description
1 polymer ?
#
loop_
_entity_poly.entity_id
_entity_poly.type
_entity_poly.pdbx_seq_one_letter_code
_entity_poly.pdbx_strand_id
1 'polypeptide(L)'
;KRIEGIVGNNFSSYVRDYDFSIVLSDYNKGQPKFAIPENFGELHGKIFKHFVNSDVYQTHFKKPPVICLSVSENKTYHRTENRHPVLGIEYQPDSSSLTEMYFNKMGLKVRYFMPPNSVAPLAFYFFGDLLNDYTHLELISTISTMETFQKIYRPEIYNANAVAGACYKPSLRQQDHSLTRIVYDREERSQLAVKQGKYVEEHFIKPYQSALEQWSASAAL
;
A
#
# COMPACT_ATOMS: atom_id res chain seq x y z
N LYS A 1 5.48 -21.16 -24.06
CA LYS A 1 4.82 -21.39 -22.74
C LYS A 1 4.35 -20.04 -22.20
N ARG A 2 3.07 -19.88 -21.84
CA ARG A 2 2.54 -18.66 -21.20
C ARG A 2 2.63 -18.85 -19.68
N ILE A 3 3.06 -17.82 -18.96
CA ILE A 3 3.13 -17.82 -17.48
C ILE A 3 2.11 -16.79 -16.99
N GLU A 4 1.27 -17.17 -16.03
CA GLU A 4 0.33 -16.25 -15.39
C GLU A 4 1.12 -15.24 -14.54
N GLY A 5 0.76 -13.96 -14.63
CA GLY A 5 1.39 -12.90 -13.86
C GLY A 5 0.77 -12.78 -12.46
N ILE A 6 1.50 -12.10 -11.56
CA ILE A 6 1.00 -11.72 -10.24
C ILE A 6 0.05 -10.52 -10.34
N VAL A 7 -0.98 -10.51 -9.49
CA VAL A 7 -1.95 -9.42 -9.39
C VAL A 7 -1.58 -8.49 -8.24
N GLY A 8 -1.90 -7.21 -8.37
CA GLY A 8 -1.89 -6.28 -7.24
C GLY A 8 -0.61 -5.48 -7.04
N ASN A 9 0.35 -5.49 -7.98
CA ASN A 9 1.66 -4.83 -7.84
C ASN A 9 1.61 -3.42 -7.23
N ASN A 10 0.55 -2.67 -7.50
CA ASN A 10 0.20 -1.45 -6.78
C ASN A 10 -1.30 -1.47 -6.44
N PHE A 11 -1.71 -0.63 -5.50
CA PHE A 11 -3.11 -0.48 -5.14
C PHE A 11 -3.53 0.99 -5.17
N SER A 12 -4.47 1.29 -6.05
CA SER A 12 -5.18 2.56 -6.10
C SER A 12 -6.68 2.27 -6.14
N SER A 13 -7.45 3.09 -5.45
CA SER A 13 -8.91 2.99 -5.38
C SER A 13 -9.43 4.38 -5.10
N TYR A 14 -10.52 4.76 -5.76
CA TYR A 14 -11.11 6.05 -5.50
C TYR A 14 -11.75 6.11 -4.10
N VAL A 15 -12.23 4.98 -3.55
CA VAL A 15 -12.74 4.92 -2.17
C VAL A 15 -11.60 5.17 -1.17
N ARG A 16 -10.39 4.69 -1.47
CA ARG A 16 -9.21 5.02 -0.65
C ARG A 16 -8.90 6.51 -0.70
N ASP A 17 -8.91 7.12 -1.87
CA ASP A 17 -8.64 8.55 -1.99
C ASP A 17 -9.76 9.38 -1.33
N TYR A 18 -11.02 8.92 -1.35
CA TYR A 18 -12.10 9.48 -0.54
C TYR A 18 -11.81 9.41 0.96
N ASP A 19 -11.48 8.22 1.49
CA ASP A 19 -11.20 8.04 2.91
C ASP A 19 -10.02 8.94 3.36
N PHE A 20 -8.89 8.89 2.65
CA PHE A 20 -7.69 9.62 3.07
C PHE A 20 -7.77 11.13 2.80
N SER A 21 -8.30 11.56 1.66
CA SER A 21 -8.27 12.96 1.25
C SER A 21 -9.50 13.76 1.68
N ILE A 22 -10.63 13.11 1.96
CA ILE A 22 -11.87 13.76 2.42
C ILE A 22 -12.13 13.41 3.87
N VAL A 23 -12.47 12.15 4.18
CA VAL A 23 -12.94 11.75 5.52
C VAL A 23 -11.89 12.03 6.61
N LEU A 24 -10.66 11.55 6.43
CA LEU A 24 -9.60 11.74 7.42
C LEU A 24 -9.19 13.21 7.58
N SER A 25 -9.13 13.93 6.46
CA SER A 25 -8.78 15.36 6.43
C SER A 25 -9.83 16.18 7.18
N ASP A 26 -11.11 15.97 6.85
CA ASP A 26 -12.23 16.69 7.48
C ASP A 26 -12.37 16.33 8.96
N TYR A 27 -12.20 15.06 9.33
CA TYR A 27 -12.24 14.63 10.72
C TYR A 27 -11.20 15.36 11.59
N ASN A 28 -10.00 15.59 11.07
CA ASN A 28 -8.92 16.24 11.81
C ASN A 28 -8.93 17.78 11.70
N LYS A 29 -9.83 18.36 10.90
CA LYS A 29 -9.87 19.81 10.67
C LYS A 29 -10.23 20.54 11.96
N GLY A 30 -9.33 21.41 12.43
CA GLY A 30 -9.51 22.17 13.66
C GLY A 30 -9.28 21.39 14.95
N GLN A 31 -8.87 20.10 14.87
CA GLN A 31 -8.51 19.33 16.05
C GLN A 31 -7.06 19.61 16.51
N PRO A 32 -6.81 19.67 17.82
CA PRO A 32 -5.45 19.93 18.34
C PRO A 32 -4.51 18.73 18.22
N LYS A 33 -5.06 17.51 18.05
CA LYS A 33 -4.30 16.27 17.93
C LYS A 33 -4.89 15.43 16.81
N PHE A 34 -4.01 14.72 16.11
CA PHE A 34 -4.42 13.77 15.08
C PHE A 34 -5.17 12.60 15.69
N ALA A 35 -6.29 12.22 15.07
CA ALA A 35 -7.10 11.07 15.42
C ALA A 35 -7.66 10.39 14.15
N ILE A 36 -8.01 9.12 14.27
CA ILE A 36 -8.51 8.29 13.16
C ILE A 36 -10.00 8.04 13.42
N PRO A 37 -10.91 8.27 12.44
CA PRO A 37 -12.30 7.88 12.55
C PRO A 37 -12.45 6.39 12.85
N GLU A 38 -13.41 6.02 13.70
CA GLU A 38 -13.60 4.62 14.12
C GLU A 38 -13.83 3.66 12.94
N ASN A 39 -14.63 4.10 11.96
CA ASN A 39 -14.98 3.34 10.76
C ASN A 39 -14.02 3.56 9.57
N PHE A 40 -12.83 4.13 9.80
CA PHE A 40 -11.89 4.47 8.74
C PHE A 40 -11.45 3.22 7.95
N GLY A 41 -11.74 3.22 6.65
CA GLY A 41 -11.41 2.12 5.73
C GLY A 41 -12.31 0.89 5.80
N GLU A 42 -13.37 0.89 6.61
CA GLU A 42 -14.23 -0.29 6.79
C GLU A 42 -15.02 -0.64 5.54
N LEU A 43 -15.68 0.35 4.91
CA LEU A 43 -16.42 0.15 3.67
C LEU A 43 -15.50 -0.40 2.58
N HIS A 44 -14.35 0.23 2.39
CA HIS A 44 -13.40 -0.19 1.38
C HIS A 44 -12.84 -1.59 1.66
N GLY A 45 -12.53 -1.89 2.92
CA GLY A 45 -12.11 -3.22 3.35
C GLY A 45 -13.12 -4.30 3.00
N LYS A 46 -14.42 -4.05 3.25
CA LYS A 46 -15.51 -4.95 2.89
C LYS A 46 -15.65 -5.12 1.38
N ILE A 47 -15.62 -4.02 0.62
CA ILE A 47 -15.67 -4.05 -0.86
C ILE A 47 -14.51 -4.90 -1.41
N PHE A 48 -13.30 -4.66 -0.91
CA PHE A 48 -12.10 -5.38 -1.37
C PHE A 48 -12.20 -6.87 -1.07
N LYS A 49 -12.60 -7.25 0.16
CA LYS A 49 -12.78 -8.66 0.54
C LYS A 49 -13.85 -9.34 -0.32
N HIS A 50 -14.98 -8.68 -0.54
CA HIS A 50 -16.03 -9.21 -1.41
C HIS A 50 -15.53 -9.40 -2.85
N PHE A 51 -14.75 -8.44 -3.36
CA PHE A 51 -14.15 -8.53 -4.69
C PHE A 51 -13.20 -9.73 -4.81
N VAL A 52 -12.22 -9.89 -3.93
CA VAL A 52 -11.24 -10.99 -4.02
C VAL A 52 -11.86 -12.36 -3.77
N ASN A 53 -12.98 -12.43 -3.05
CA ASN A 53 -13.73 -13.66 -2.83
C ASN A 53 -14.80 -13.94 -3.90
N SER A 54 -15.04 -13.03 -4.83
CA SER A 54 -16.07 -13.19 -5.86
C SER A 54 -15.73 -14.29 -6.87
N ASP A 55 -16.76 -14.93 -7.43
CA ASP A 55 -16.61 -15.93 -8.50
C ASP A 55 -15.88 -15.34 -9.71
N VAL A 56 -16.12 -14.05 -10.01
CA VAL A 56 -15.44 -13.34 -11.11
C VAL A 56 -13.94 -13.28 -10.86
N TYR A 57 -13.51 -12.89 -9.64
CA TYR A 57 -12.09 -12.86 -9.31
C TYR A 57 -11.47 -14.26 -9.41
N GLN A 58 -12.11 -15.27 -8.81
CA GLN A 58 -11.61 -16.65 -8.79
C GLN A 58 -11.58 -17.30 -10.19
N THR A 59 -12.47 -16.86 -11.10
CA THR A 59 -12.47 -17.30 -12.50
C THR A 59 -11.26 -16.76 -13.27
N HIS A 60 -10.82 -15.53 -12.96
CA HIS A 60 -9.73 -14.87 -13.67
C HIS A 60 -8.35 -15.03 -13.00
N PHE A 61 -8.32 -15.24 -11.68
CA PHE A 61 -7.10 -15.27 -10.90
C PHE A 61 -7.12 -16.42 -9.91
N LYS A 62 -6.05 -17.22 -9.90
CA LYS A 62 -5.89 -18.38 -9.02
C LYS A 62 -5.26 -18.05 -7.68
N LYS A 63 -4.65 -16.87 -7.57
CA LYS A 63 -3.92 -16.43 -6.38
C LYS A 63 -4.40 -15.05 -5.93
N PRO A 64 -4.38 -14.79 -4.62
CA PRO A 64 -4.64 -13.46 -4.10
C PRO A 64 -3.62 -12.42 -4.59
N PRO A 65 -3.94 -11.12 -4.51
CA PRO A 65 -3.03 -10.07 -4.91
C PRO A 65 -1.91 -9.86 -3.88
N VAL A 66 -0.74 -9.44 -4.34
CA VAL A 66 0.34 -8.89 -3.50
C VAL A 66 0.54 -7.44 -3.86
N ILE A 67 0.33 -6.57 -2.88
CA ILE A 67 0.50 -5.13 -3.04
C ILE A 67 1.83 -4.72 -2.46
N CYS A 68 2.64 -4.02 -3.26
CA CYS A 68 3.93 -3.52 -2.82
C CYS A 68 3.88 -2.00 -2.70
N LEU A 69 4.37 -1.44 -1.60
CA LEU A 69 4.35 0.00 -1.34
C LEU A 69 5.67 0.47 -0.70
N SER A 70 5.84 1.79 -0.67
CA SER A 70 6.89 2.44 0.10
C SER A 70 6.73 2.16 1.59
N VAL A 71 7.85 2.10 2.32
CA VAL A 71 7.87 2.24 3.77
C VAL A 71 7.49 3.66 4.21
N SER A 72 6.94 3.77 5.41
CA SER A 72 6.59 5.05 6.06
C SER A 72 7.81 5.68 6.74
N GLU A 73 8.05 6.99 6.51
CA GLU A 73 9.12 7.78 7.18
C GLU A 73 8.91 7.99 8.68
N ASN A 74 7.68 7.79 9.17
CA ASN A 74 7.33 7.96 10.59
C ASN A 74 7.66 6.74 11.45
N LYS A 75 8.42 5.77 10.93
CA LYS A 75 8.72 4.48 11.59
C LYS A 75 10.19 4.16 11.52
N THR A 76 10.65 3.37 12.49
CA THR A 76 11.99 2.77 12.48
C THR A 76 11.87 1.30 12.14
N TYR A 77 12.72 0.83 11.24
CA TYR A 77 12.75 -0.53 10.74
C TYR A 77 14.04 -1.21 11.21
N HIS A 78 13.90 -2.34 11.88
CA HIS A 78 15.00 -3.13 12.40
C HIS A 78 15.20 -4.37 11.54
N ARG A 79 16.39 -4.49 10.97
CA ARG A 79 16.78 -5.64 10.15
C ARG A 79 16.74 -6.92 10.99
N THR A 80 16.17 -7.98 10.45
CA THR A 80 16.14 -9.31 11.07
C THR A 80 17.18 -10.23 10.42
N GLU A 81 17.28 -11.46 10.94
CA GLU A 81 18.14 -12.50 10.35
C GLU A 81 17.50 -13.21 9.17
N ASN A 82 16.18 -13.05 8.97
CA ASN A 82 15.45 -13.72 7.91
C ASN A 82 15.85 -13.17 6.53
N ARG A 83 16.15 -14.09 5.62
CA ARG A 83 16.59 -13.81 4.26
C ARG A 83 15.86 -14.69 3.28
N HIS A 84 15.20 -14.05 2.33
CA HIS A 84 14.54 -14.70 1.22
C HIS A 84 15.35 -14.46 -0.07
N PRO A 85 15.52 -15.47 -0.96
CA PRO A 85 16.36 -15.35 -2.15
C PRO A 85 15.93 -14.22 -3.11
N VAL A 86 14.62 -13.96 -3.22
CA VAL A 86 14.07 -12.87 -4.05
C VAL A 86 13.79 -11.59 -3.26
N LEU A 87 12.97 -11.66 -2.21
CA LEU A 87 12.60 -10.48 -1.40
C LEU A 87 13.80 -9.87 -0.65
N GLY A 88 14.89 -10.62 -0.43
CA GLY A 88 16.07 -10.15 0.26
C GLY A 88 15.93 -10.21 1.78
N ILE A 89 16.42 -9.18 2.48
CA ILE A 89 16.50 -9.19 3.94
C ILE A 89 15.23 -8.61 4.54
N GLU A 90 14.67 -9.25 5.56
CA GLU A 90 13.51 -8.76 6.27
C GLU A 90 13.83 -7.64 7.26
N TYR A 91 12.88 -6.73 7.42
CA TYR A 91 12.87 -5.67 8.40
C TYR A 91 11.56 -5.71 9.21
N GLN A 92 11.66 -5.43 10.50
CA GLN A 92 10.53 -5.33 11.42
C GLN A 92 10.33 -3.87 11.83
N PRO A 93 9.14 -3.26 11.62
CA PRO A 93 8.85 -1.92 12.11
C PRO A 93 8.67 -1.89 13.63
N ASP A 94 8.97 -0.74 14.23
CA ASP A 94 8.74 -0.45 15.66
C ASP A 94 7.25 -0.35 16.04
N SER A 95 6.38 -0.03 15.07
CA SER A 95 4.97 0.23 15.31
C SER A 95 4.17 0.25 14.00
N SER A 96 2.86 -0.02 14.07
CA SER A 96 2.00 -0.04 12.89
C SER A 96 1.76 1.34 12.29
N SER A 97 1.66 1.41 10.96
CA SER A 97 1.33 2.63 10.22
C SER A 97 -0.18 2.77 9.97
N LEU A 98 -0.64 3.99 9.67
CA LEU A 98 -2.03 4.21 9.26
C LEU A 98 -2.42 3.40 8.02
N THR A 99 -1.53 3.34 7.02
CA THR A 99 -1.74 2.53 5.81
C THR A 99 -1.86 1.06 6.14
N GLU A 100 -1.06 0.56 7.09
CA GLU A 100 -1.15 -0.82 7.54
C GLU A 100 -2.46 -1.11 8.25
N MET A 101 -2.91 -0.26 9.17
CA MET A 101 -4.22 -0.40 9.80
C MET A 101 -5.35 -0.39 8.77
N TYR A 102 -5.26 0.48 7.75
CA TYR A 102 -6.24 0.55 6.66
C TYR A 102 -6.25 -0.72 5.81
N PHE A 103 -5.08 -1.24 5.42
CA PHE A 103 -4.97 -2.46 4.62
C PHE A 103 -5.32 -3.71 5.44
N ASN A 104 -5.17 -3.66 6.77
CA ASN A 104 -5.65 -4.71 7.65
C ASN A 104 -7.19 -4.86 7.60
N LYS A 105 -7.95 -3.76 7.42
CA LYS A 105 -9.41 -3.83 7.18
C LYS A 105 -9.76 -4.61 5.90
N MET A 106 -8.86 -4.64 4.92
CA MET A 106 -8.96 -5.48 3.71
C MET A 106 -8.60 -6.96 3.95
N GLY A 107 -8.11 -7.32 5.13
CA GLY A 107 -7.66 -8.66 5.47
C GLY A 107 -6.20 -8.94 5.11
N LEU A 108 -5.45 -7.91 4.72
CA LEU A 108 -4.05 -8.04 4.31
C LEU A 108 -3.13 -8.00 5.54
N LYS A 109 -2.14 -8.89 5.54
CA LYS A 109 -0.96 -8.82 6.41
C LYS A 109 0.12 -8.00 5.72
N VAL A 110 1.10 -7.50 6.47
CA VAL A 110 2.26 -6.80 5.91
C VAL A 110 3.57 -7.43 6.38
N ARG A 111 4.56 -7.49 5.49
CA ARG A 111 5.97 -7.76 5.83
C ARG A 111 6.86 -6.82 5.04
N TYR A 112 8.06 -6.55 5.57
CA TYR A 112 8.96 -5.57 4.97
C TYR A 112 10.24 -6.25 4.58
N PHE A 113 10.61 -6.13 3.30
CA PHE A 113 11.80 -6.75 2.79
C PHE A 113 12.58 -5.76 1.94
N MET A 114 13.90 -5.77 2.06
CA MET A 114 14.81 -5.04 1.17
C MET A 114 15.36 -6.01 0.12
N PRO A 115 14.89 -5.94 -1.14
CA PRO A 115 15.38 -6.80 -2.21
C PRO A 115 16.88 -6.63 -2.45
N PRO A 116 17.56 -7.65 -2.98
CA PRO A 116 18.94 -7.52 -3.41
C PRO A 116 19.10 -6.34 -4.38
N ASN A 117 20.17 -5.55 -4.19
CA ASN A 117 20.50 -4.36 -4.97
C ASN A 117 19.53 -3.16 -4.83
N SER A 118 18.51 -3.26 -3.97
CA SER A 118 17.75 -2.10 -3.51
C SER A 118 18.47 -1.43 -2.32
N VAL A 119 18.14 -0.16 -2.06
CA VAL A 119 18.75 0.63 -0.98
C VAL A 119 17.86 0.77 0.26
N ALA A 120 16.59 0.39 0.17
CA ALA A 120 15.63 0.49 1.27
C ALA A 120 14.56 -0.63 1.21
N PRO A 121 13.96 -1.02 2.35
CA PRO A 121 12.88 -1.99 2.37
C PRO A 121 11.60 -1.49 1.69
N LEU A 122 10.84 -2.43 1.12
CA LEU A 122 9.49 -2.26 0.59
C LEU A 122 8.49 -2.97 1.51
N ALA A 123 7.27 -2.43 1.59
CA ALA A 123 6.16 -3.04 2.30
C ALA A 123 5.38 -3.96 1.36
N PHE A 124 5.24 -5.24 1.71
CA PHE A 124 4.48 -6.24 0.95
C PHE A 124 3.22 -6.58 1.73
N TYR A 125 2.06 -6.23 1.16
CA TYR A 125 0.74 -6.54 1.68
C TYR A 125 0.16 -7.75 0.96
N PHE A 126 -0.28 -8.76 1.70
CA PHE A 126 -0.66 -10.05 1.12
C PHE A 126 -1.68 -10.81 1.99
N PHE A 127 -2.31 -11.80 1.38
CA PHE A 127 -3.04 -12.87 2.07
C PHE A 127 -2.14 -14.12 2.20
N GLY A 128 -2.43 -14.96 3.20
CA GLY A 128 -1.73 -16.26 3.35
C GLY A 128 -0.29 -16.12 3.84
N ASP A 129 0.63 -16.76 3.12
CA ASP A 129 2.08 -16.81 3.36
C ASP A 129 2.86 -16.29 2.14
N LEU A 130 3.34 -15.04 2.25
CA LEU A 130 4.12 -14.37 1.19
C LEU A 130 5.33 -15.18 0.71
N LEU A 131 5.98 -15.95 1.60
CA LEU A 131 7.24 -16.62 1.27
C LEU A 131 7.05 -17.92 0.51
N ASN A 132 5.88 -18.54 0.65
CA ASN A 132 5.65 -19.91 0.17
C ASN A 132 4.53 -19.99 -0.89
N ASP A 133 3.56 -19.06 -0.86
CA ASP A 133 2.40 -19.11 -1.76
C ASP A 133 2.70 -18.52 -3.16
N TYR A 134 3.81 -17.80 -3.30
CA TYR A 134 4.21 -17.11 -4.52
C TYR A 134 5.56 -17.60 -5.03
N THR A 135 5.65 -17.78 -6.34
CA THR A 135 6.88 -18.16 -7.02
C THR A 135 7.87 -17.01 -7.05
N HIS A 136 9.14 -17.34 -7.23
CA HIS A 136 10.20 -16.34 -7.39
C HIS A 136 9.91 -15.36 -8.54
N LEU A 137 9.38 -15.82 -9.67
CA LEU A 137 9.10 -14.96 -10.82
C LEU A 137 7.98 -13.96 -10.53
N GLU A 138 6.94 -14.38 -9.81
CA GLU A 138 5.85 -13.51 -9.36
C GLU A 138 6.40 -12.40 -8.45
N LEU A 139 7.20 -12.75 -7.44
CA LEU A 139 7.80 -11.77 -6.53
C LEU A 139 8.79 -10.83 -7.23
N ILE A 140 9.60 -11.33 -8.17
CA ILE A 140 10.48 -10.51 -9.02
C ILE A 140 9.66 -9.50 -9.82
N SER A 141 8.53 -9.91 -10.40
CA SER A 141 7.66 -9.02 -11.17
C SER A 141 7.11 -7.87 -10.32
N THR A 142 6.69 -8.17 -9.09
CA THR A 142 6.22 -7.16 -8.13
C THR A 142 7.33 -6.18 -7.76
N ILE A 143 8.51 -6.69 -7.39
CA ILE A 143 9.68 -5.87 -7.05
C ILE A 143 10.07 -4.98 -8.23
N SER A 144 10.21 -5.54 -9.43
CA SER A 144 10.69 -4.81 -10.62
C SER A 144 9.80 -3.61 -10.95
N THR A 145 8.48 -3.78 -10.78
CA THR A 145 7.51 -2.70 -10.98
C THR A 145 7.66 -1.64 -9.89
N MET A 146 7.67 -2.05 -8.62
CA MET A 146 7.65 -1.12 -7.50
C MET A 146 8.98 -0.41 -7.29
N GLU A 147 10.12 -1.08 -7.45
CA GLU A 147 11.44 -0.47 -7.33
C GLU A 147 11.62 0.68 -8.32
N THR A 148 11.26 0.46 -9.59
CA THR A 148 11.33 1.49 -10.62
C THR A 148 10.40 2.65 -10.29
N PHE A 149 9.14 2.35 -9.94
CA PHE A 149 8.18 3.38 -9.56
C PHE A 149 8.65 4.20 -8.35
N GLN A 150 9.18 3.56 -7.32
CA GLN A 150 9.62 4.23 -6.10
C GLN A 150 10.90 5.05 -6.28
N LYS A 151 11.82 4.64 -7.17
CA LYS A 151 12.98 5.48 -7.56
C LYS A 151 12.53 6.81 -8.19
N ILE A 152 11.40 6.81 -8.90
CA ILE A 152 10.81 8.02 -9.49
C ILE A 152 9.95 8.78 -8.46
N TYR A 153 9.13 8.07 -7.70
CA TYR A 153 8.13 8.66 -6.81
C TYR A 153 8.69 9.12 -5.47
N ARG A 154 9.70 8.43 -4.94
CA ARG A 154 10.35 8.61 -3.63
C ARG A 154 11.87 8.39 -3.72
N PRO A 155 12.59 9.12 -4.59
CA PRO A 155 14.04 8.97 -4.73
C PRO A 155 14.79 9.20 -3.40
N GLU A 156 14.25 10.00 -2.49
CA GLU A 156 14.82 10.27 -1.16
C GLU A 156 14.99 8.99 -0.32
N ILE A 157 14.18 7.97 -0.59
CA ILE A 157 14.22 6.66 0.09
C ILE A 157 14.85 5.61 -0.83
N TYR A 158 14.38 5.51 -2.08
CA TYR A 158 14.67 4.36 -2.97
C TYR A 158 15.74 4.62 -4.03
N ASN A 159 16.18 5.87 -4.16
CA ASN A 159 17.34 6.24 -4.96
C ASN A 159 18.37 7.02 -4.12
N ALA A 160 18.36 6.79 -2.81
CA ALA A 160 19.35 7.30 -1.87
C ALA A 160 20.72 6.67 -2.15
N ASN A 161 21.79 7.43 -1.94
CA ASN A 161 23.15 6.93 -2.14
C ASN A 161 23.66 6.07 -0.96
N ALA A 162 22.88 6.02 0.12
CA ALA A 162 23.12 5.18 1.29
C ALA A 162 22.14 4.01 1.36
N VAL A 163 22.65 2.82 1.67
CA VAL A 163 21.85 1.60 1.87
C VAL A 163 21.34 1.54 3.32
N ALA A 164 20.09 1.09 3.49
CA ALA A 164 19.49 0.88 4.80
C ALA A 164 20.34 -0.05 5.68
N GLY A 165 20.72 0.46 6.85
CA GLY A 165 21.50 -0.27 7.85
C GLY A 165 20.67 -1.29 8.67
N ALA A 166 21.23 -1.75 9.78
CA ALA A 166 20.53 -2.65 10.71
C ALA A 166 19.34 -1.97 11.42
N CYS A 167 19.44 -0.66 11.65
CA CYS A 167 18.35 0.20 12.10
C CYS A 167 18.18 1.28 11.03
N TYR A 168 16.99 1.38 10.45
CA TYR A 168 16.71 2.26 9.32
C TYR A 168 15.48 3.11 9.59
N LYS A 169 15.64 4.44 9.50
CA LYS A 169 14.53 5.39 9.53
C LYS A 169 14.51 6.15 8.21
N PRO A 170 13.54 5.87 7.30
CA PRO A 170 13.43 6.58 6.04
C PRO A 170 13.11 8.06 6.28
N SER A 171 13.50 8.92 5.35
CA SER A 171 13.27 10.36 5.43
C SER A 171 12.96 10.92 4.05
N LEU A 172 11.82 11.59 3.89
CA LEU A 172 11.50 12.33 2.66
C LEU A 172 12.29 13.64 2.51
N ARG A 173 13.19 13.93 3.46
CA ARG A 173 14.09 15.10 3.43
C ARG A 173 15.54 14.72 3.20
N GLN A 174 15.82 13.45 2.90
CA GLN A 174 17.18 13.00 2.61
C GLN A 174 17.70 13.69 1.36
N GLN A 175 18.79 14.45 1.47
CA GLN A 175 19.36 15.22 0.37
C GLN A 175 20.33 14.39 -0.48
N ASP A 176 20.97 13.39 0.13
CA ASP A 176 21.92 12.51 -0.54
C ASP A 176 21.20 11.38 -1.30
N HIS A 177 20.61 11.76 -2.43
CA HIS A 177 19.95 10.85 -3.37
C HIS A 177 20.16 11.30 -4.81
N SER A 178 19.98 10.36 -5.73
CA SER A 178 20.03 10.65 -7.16
C SER A 178 18.61 10.88 -7.69
N LEU A 179 18.45 11.82 -8.62
CA LEU A 179 17.19 12.00 -9.35
C LEU A 179 17.21 11.23 -10.66
N THR A 180 16.05 10.72 -11.06
CA THR A 180 15.88 10.16 -12.42
C THR A 180 15.64 11.28 -13.43
N ARG A 181 15.66 10.96 -14.73
CA ARG A 181 15.23 11.90 -15.78
C ARG A 181 13.71 12.02 -15.92
N ILE A 182 12.95 11.30 -15.09
CA ILE A 182 11.49 11.30 -15.08
C ILE A 182 11.05 12.14 -13.89
N VAL A 183 10.27 13.19 -14.16
CA VAL A 183 9.68 14.05 -13.13
C VAL A 183 8.31 13.49 -12.76
N TYR A 184 8.10 13.22 -11.47
CA TYR A 184 6.79 12.88 -10.94
C TYR A 184 6.17 14.11 -10.29
N ASP A 185 5.05 14.59 -10.85
CA ASP A 185 4.33 15.73 -10.30
C ASP A 185 3.54 15.33 -9.04
N ARG A 186 4.16 15.58 -7.87
CA ARG A 186 3.54 15.30 -6.58
C ARG A 186 2.44 16.30 -6.24
N GLU A 187 2.48 17.51 -6.78
CA GLU A 187 1.44 18.51 -6.56
C GLU A 187 0.19 18.10 -7.32
N GLU A 188 0.31 17.80 -8.61
CA GLU A 188 -0.78 17.27 -9.42
C GLU A 188 -1.36 15.99 -8.80
N ARG A 189 -0.51 15.03 -8.39
CA ARG A 189 -1.00 13.81 -7.71
C ARG A 189 -1.83 14.12 -6.46
N SER A 190 -1.42 15.11 -5.68
CA SER A 190 -2.13 15.52 -4.45
C SER A 190 -3.46 16.18 -4.79
N GLN A 191 -3.51 17.05 -5.79
CA GLN A 191 -4.74 17.65 -6.29
C GLN A 191 -5.70 16.59 -6.86
N LEU A 192 -5.17 15.61 -7.60
CA LEU A 192 -5.95 14.50 -8.15
C LEU A 192 -6.54 13.60 -7.07
N ALA A 193 -5.81 13.33 -5.98
CA ALA A 193 -6.34 12.56 -4.85
C ALA A 193 -7.61 13.22 -4.26
N VAL A 194 -7.57 14.54 -4.06
CA VAL A 194 -8.72 15.30 -3.56
C VAL A 194 -9.85 15.32 -4.59
N LYS A 195 -9.57 15.53 -5.88
CA LYS A 195 -10.58 15.51 -6.95
C LYS A 195 -11.27 14.15 -7.06
N GLN A 196 -10.50 13.06 -7.03
CA GLN A 196 -11.02 11.68 -7.03
C GLN A 196 -11.84 11.40 -5.78
N GLY A 197 -11.38 11.83 -4.60
CA GLY A 197 -12.13 11.70 -3.37
C GLY A 197 -13.48 12.41 -3.41
N LYS A 198 -13.53 13.66 -3.89
CA LYS A 198 -14.80 14.41 -4.07
C LYS A 198 -15.72 13.75 -5.10
N TYR A 199 -15.17 13.28 -6.21
CA TYR A 199 -15.94 12.59 -7.25
C TYR A 199 -16.65 11.34 -6.69
N VAL A 200 -15.93 10.53 -5.91
CA VAL A 200 -16.51 9.36 -5.24
C VAL A 200 -17.52 9.75 -4.20
N GLU A 201 -17.25 10.80 -3.43
CA GLU A 201 -18.19 11.30 -2.45
C GLU A 201 -19.53 11.65 -3.11
N GLU A 202 -19.48 12.42 -4.20
CA GLU A 202 -20.66 12.94 -4.90
C GLU A 202 -21.43 11.86 -5.67
N HIS A 203 -20.73 10.95 -6.35
CA HIS A 203 -21.37 10.01 -7.29
C HIS A 203 -21.53 8.59 -6.76
N PHE A 204 -20.86 8.24 -5.66
CA PHE A 204 -20.91 6.89 -5.10
C PHE A 204 -21.32 6.90 -3.62
N ILE A 205 -20.64 7.65 -2.76
CA ILE A 205 -20.88 7.58 -1.31
C ILE A 205 -22.22 8.22 -0.95
N LYS A 206 -22.46 9.49 -1.31
CA LYS A 206 -23.69 10.20 -0.95
C LYS A 206 -24.95 9.59 -1.57
N PRO A 207 -25.00 9.26 -2.88
CA PRO A 207 -26.23 8.75 -3.50
C PRO A 207 -26.64 7.37 -2.98
N TYR A 208 -25.67 6.55 -2.57
CA TYR A 208 -25.90 5.17 -2.15
C TYR A 208 -25.63 4.95 -0.67
N GLN A 209 -25.53 6.00 0.15
CA GLN A 209 -25.11 5.92 1.55
C GLN A 209 -25.89 4.86 2.33
N SER A 210 -27.23 4.96 2.37
CA SER A 210 -28.07 4.00 3.10
C SER A 210 -27.90 2.56 2.61
N ALA A 211 -27.76 2.38 1.29
CA ALA A 211 -27.55 1.05 0.70
C ALA A 211 -26.18 0.48 1.05
N LEU A 212 -25.12 1.31 1.01
CA LEU A 212 -23.76 0.93 1.37
C LEU A 212 -23.65 0.60 2.86
N GLU A 213 -24.34 1.34 3.72
CA GLU A 213 -24.41 1.06 5.17
C GLU A 213 -25.13 -0.26 5.44
N GLN A 214 -26.32 -0.48 4.86
CA GLN A 214 -27.08 -1.71 5.00
C GLN A 214 -26.31 -2.92 4.44
N TRP A 215 -25.70 -2.77 3.28
CA TRP A 215 -24.86 -3.80 2.68
C TRP A 215 -23.65 -4.10 3.57
N SER A 216 -22.96 -3.07 4.07
CA SER A 216 -21.80 -3.23 4.94
C SER A 216 -22.15 -3.91 6.27
N ALA A 217 -23.34 -3.67 6.81
CA ALA A 217 -23.80 -4.30 8.05
C ALA A 217 -24.20 -5.77 7.85
N SER A 218 -24.74 -6.11 6.67
CA SER A 218 -25.22 -7.46 6.34
C SER A 218 -24.20 -8.34 5.64
N ALA A 219 -23.15 -7.76 5.06
CA ALA A 219 -22.03 -8.48 4.48
C ALA A 219 -21.31 -9.28 5.57
N ALA A 220 -21.74 -10.54 5.74
CA ALA A 220 -21.01 -11.54 6.50
C ALA A 220 -19.63 -11.70 5.84
N LEU A 221 -18.59 -11.50 6.64
CA LEU A 221 -17.19 -11.64 6.25
C LEU A 221 -16.74 -13.09 6.27
#